data_AF-A0A1N6YEX4-F1
#
_entry.id   AF-A0A1N6YEX4-F1
#
_cell.length_a   1.000
_cell.length_b   1.000
_cell.length_c   1.000
_cell.angle_alpha   90.00
_cell.angle_beta   90.00
_cell.angle_gamma   90.00
#
_symmetry.space_group_name_H-M   'P 1'
#
loop_
_entity.id
_entity.type
_entity.pdbx_description
1 polymer ?
#
loop_
_entity_poly.entity_id
_entity_poly.type
_entity_poly.pdbx_seq_one_letter_code
_entity_poly.pdbx_strand_id
1 'polypeptide(L)'
;MFNLYGRVCHLCGHPGATQADHLDPLANRPNQVPDPTRMRPAHGNRNQVGPGGELFDARCQTCGQACNQDRGAKRLADALAAPEAEGFEDYSDRI
;
A
#
# COMPACT_ATOMS: atom_id res chain seq x y z
N MET A 1 -6.14 -2.90 13.80
CA MET A 1 -6.22 -2.73 12.33
C MET A 1 -6.54 -4.06 11.64
N PHE A 2 -5.69 -5.09 11.70
CA PHE A 2 -5.98 -6.37 11.02
C PHE A 2 -7.26 -7.07 11.50
N ASN A 3 -7.62 -6.93 12.78
CA ASN A 3 -8.90 -7.43 13.30
C ASN A 3 -10.13 -6.70 12.73
N LEU A 4 -9.96 -5.48 12.18
CA LEU A 4 -11.04 -4.66 11.60
C LEU A 4 -11.13 -4.81 10.09
N TYR A 5 -10.00 -4.94 9.40
CA TYR A 5 -9.91 -4.88 7.94
C TYR A 5 -9.34 -6.15 7.30
N GLY A 6 -9.09 -7.20 8.09
CA GLY A 6 -8.50 -8.45 7.61
C GLY A 6 -7.05 -8.29 7.15
N ARG A 7 -6.63 -9.12 6.20
CA ARG A 7 -5.27 -9.18 5.65
C ARG A 7 -5.20 -8.94 4.14
N VAL A 8 -6.21 -8.27 3.58
CA VAL A 8 -6.21 -7.85 2.18
C VAL A 8 -5.47 -6.53 2.07
N CYS A 9 -4.47 -6.48 1.18
CA CYS A 9 -3.72 -5.26 0.91
C CYS A 9 -4.65 -4.21 0.28
N HIS A 10 -4.74 -3.03 0.89
CA HIS A 10 -5.61 -1.97 0.38
C HIS A 10 -5.07 -1.28 -0.88
N LEU A 11 -3.78 -1.47 -1.18
CA LEU A 11 -3.12 -0.88 -2.35
C LEU A 11 -3.27 -1.74 -3.61
N CYS A 12 -3.20 -3.07 -3.49
CA CYS A 12 -3.22 -3.98 -4.64
C CYS A 12 -4.38 -4.99 -4.62
N GLY A 13 -5.16 -5.06 -3.54
CA GLY A 13 -6.32 -5.96 -3.41
C GLY A 13 -5.98 -7.44 -3.13
N HIS A 14 -4.70 -7.82 -3.07
CA HIS A 14 -4.30 -9.21 -2.83
C HIS A 14 -4.21 -9.56 -1.33
N PRO A 15 -4.47 -10.82 -0.95
CA PRO A 15 -4.38 -11.26 0.44
C PRO A 15 -2.92 -11.34 0.94
N GLY A 16 -2.76 -11.55 2.23
CA GLY A 16 -1.46 -11.83 2.86
C GLY A 16 -0.70 -10.60 3.38
N ALA A 17 -1.35 -9.43 3.41
CA ALA A 17 -0.76 -8.23 4.01
C ALA A 17 -0.46 -8.43 5.51
N THR A 18 0.68 -7.91 5.97
CA THR A 18 1.17 -8.03 7.35
C THR A 18 1.64 -6.71 7.95
N GLN A 19 1.72 -5.63 7.17
CA GLN A 19 2.09 -4.31 7.66
C GLN A 19 0.89 -3.38 7.76
N ALA A 20 0.99 -2.42 8.69
CA ALA A 20 0.04 -1.32 8.79
C ALA A 20 0.55 -0.14 7.97
N ASP A 21 -0.19 0.20 6.90
CA ASP A 21 0.04 1.41 6.13
C ASP A 21 -0.82 2.56 6.68
N HIS A 22 -0.22 3.73 6.81
CA HIS A 22 -0.93 4.93 7.23
C HIS A 22 -1.55 5.60 5.99
N LEU A 23 -2.87 5.79 6.02
CA LEU A 23 -3.60 6.46 4.94
C LEU A 23 -3.11 7.91 4.74
N ASP A 24 -2.86 8.59 5.86
CA ASP A 24 -2.14 9.85 5.94
C ASP A 24 -0.72 9.58 6.48
N PRO A 25 0.34 9.77 5.68
CA PRO A 25 1.71 9.49 6.11
C PRO A 25 2.13 10.30 7.35
N LEU A 26 2.84 9.66 8.29
CA LEU A 26 3.33 10.31 9.52
C LEU A 26 4.26 11.49 9.25
N ALA A 27 5.00 11.49 8.13
CA ALA A 27 5.83 12.63 7.72
C ALA A 27 5.03 13.93 7.60
N ASN A 28 3.73 13.85 7.28
CA ASN A 28 2.84 15.01 7.18
C ASN A 28 2.16 15.36 8.52
N ARG A 29 2.23 14.48 9.52
CA ARG A 29 1.63 14.64 10.85
C ARG A 29 2.45 13.89 11.92
N PRO A 30 3.61 14.43 12.35
CA PRO A 30 4.52 13.72 13.25
C PRO A 30 3.93 13.45 14.64
N ASN A 31 2.94 14.25 15.08
CA ASN A 31 2.30 14.11 16.40
C ASN A 31 1.04 13.23 16.36
N GLN A 32 0.81 12.47 15.29
CA GLN A 32 -0.37 11.63 15.18
C GLN A 32 -0.25 10.43 16.12
N VAL A 33 -1.17 10.34 17.08
CA VAL A 33 -1.35 9.13 17.89
C VAL A 33 -1.77 7.99 16.94
N PRO A 34 -1.18 6.78 17.06
CA PRO A 34 -1.59 5.64 16.26
C PRO A 34 -3.10 5.40 16.34
N ASP A 35 -3.79 5.60 15.22
CA ASP A 35 -5.23 5.41 15.09
C ASP A 35 -5.49 4.25 14.11
N PRO A 36 -5.95 3.08 14.60
CA PRO A 36 -6.24 1.93 13.75
C PRO A 36 -7.26 2.19 12.64
N THR A 37 -8.13 3.20 12.78
CA THR A 37 -9.12 3.57 11.76
C THR A 37 -8.51 4.33 10.59
N ARG A 38 -7.33 4.92 10.79
CA ARG A 38 -6.52 5.63 9.79
C ARG A 38 -5.38 4.79 9.20
N MET A 39 -5.43 3.48 9.45
CA MET A 39 -4.48 2.52 8.92
C MET A 39 -5.19 1.41 8.15
N ARG A 40 -4.51 0.84 7.17
CA ARG A 40 -5.00 -0.31 6.39
C ARG A 40 -3.89 -1.34 6.14
N PRO A 41 -4.23 -2.62 5.93
CA PRO A 41 -3.22 -3.65 5.66
C PRO A 41 -2.51 -3.38 4.34
N ALA A 42 -1.19 -3.50 4.32
CA ALA A 42 -0.38 -3.48 3.11
C ALA A 42 0.74 -4.53 3.15
N HIS A 43 1.22 -4.94 1.96
CA HIS A 43 2.41 -5.79 1.83
C HIS A 43 3.68 -4.99 2.12
N GLY A 44 4.60 -5.62 2.84
CA GLY A 44 5.86 -5.02 3.28
C GLY A 44 7.06 -5.43 2.41
N ASN A 45 8.26 -5.13 2.90
CA ASN A 45 9.51 -5.54 2.26
C ASN A 45 9.93 -6.97 2.65
N ARG A 46 11.08 -7.41 2.15
CA ARG A 46 11.71 -8.66 2.58
C ARG A 46 12.29 -8.53 3.99
N ASN A 47 12.51 -9.67 4.63
CA ASN A 47 13.19 -9.78 5.93
C ASN A 47 12.46 -9.03 7.04
N GLN A 48 11.12 -9.07 7.03
CA GLN A 48 10.32 -8.61 8.16
C GLN A 48 10.46 -9.60 9.31
N VAL A 49 10.51 -9.08 10.54
CA VAL A 49 10.62 -9.90 11.74
C VAL A 49 9.21 -10.33 12.16
N GLY A 50 8.96 -11.64 12.16
CA GLY A 50 7.73 -12.24 12.64
C GLY A 50 7.64 -12.25 14.17
N PRO A 51 6.48 -12.65 14.73
CA PRO A 51 6.27 -12.70 16.18
C PRO A 51 7.25 -13.64 16.92
N GLY A 52 7.79 -14.66 16.24
CA GLY A 52 8.79 -15.58 16.79
C GLY A 52 10.24 -15.17 16.53
N GLY A 53 10.48 -13.98 15.97
CA GLY A 53 11.81 -13.48 15.63
C GLY A 53 12.35 -13.95 14.27
N GLU A 54 11.59 -14.79 13.55
CA GLU A 54 11.96 -15.27 12.22
C GLU A 54 11.87 -14.16 11.17
N LEU A 55 12.79 -14.18 10.20
CA LEU A 55 12.69 -13.31 9.03
C LEU A 55 11.74 -13.94 8.00
N PHE A 56 10.84 -13.14 7.45
CA PHE A 56 9.95 -13.57 6.37
C PHE A 56 9.85 -12.53 5.24
N ASP A 57 9.46 -12.98 4.05
CA ASP A 57 9.19 -12.11 2.91
C ASP A 57 7.74 -11.59 3.00
N ALA A 58 7.57 -10.29 3.27
CA ALA A 58 6.26 -9.66 3.41
C ALA A 58 5.74 -9.05 2.09
N ARG A 59 6.45 -9.24 0.97
CA ARG A 59 6.03 -8.74 -0.33
C ARG A 59 4.78 -9.45 -0.83
N CYS A 60 4.09 -8.81 -1.76
CA CYS A 60 2.94 -9.40 -2.42
C CYS A 60 3.37 -10.62 -3.25
N GLN A 61 2.77 -11.79 -3.02
CA GLN A 61 3.05 -13.00 -3.82
C GLN A 61 2.49 -12.92 -5.24
N THR A 62 1.52 -12.04 -5.48
CA THR A 62 0.91 -11.84 -6.80
C THR A 62 1.61 -10.72 -7.58
N CYS A 63 1.83 -9.55 -6.98
CA CYS A 63 2.49 -8.43 -7.65
C CYS A 63 4.02 -8.50 -7.62
N GLY A 64 4.60 -9.25 -6.68
CA GLY A 64 6.05 -9.24 -6.39
C GLY A 64 6.57 -7.98 -5.67
N GLN A 65 5.69 -6.99 -5.46
CA GLN A 65 5.99 -5.65 -4.95
C GLN A 65 5.95 -5.56 -3.43
N ALA A 66 6.67 -4.59 -2.88
CA ALA A 66 6.60 -4.18 -1.49
C ALA A 66 5.65 -2.99 -1.39
N CYS A 67 4.35 -3.23 -1.62
CA CYS A 67 3.36 -2.19 -1.90
C CYS A 67 3.41 -0.98 -0.96
N ASN A 68 3.59 -1.22 0.35
CA ASN A 68 3.71 -0.16 1.34
C ASN A 68 4.95 0.72 1.14
N GLN A 69 6.11 0.11 0.89
CA GLN A 69 7.36 0.80 0.65
C GLN A 69 7.37 1.52 -0.71
N ASP A 70 6.79 0.89 -1.74
CA ASP A 70 6.72 1.47 -3.09
C ASP A 70 5.79 2.70 -3.13
N ARG A 71 4.73 2.72 -2.32
CA ARG A 71 3.90 3.91 -2.10
C ARG A 71 4.68 5.05 -1.44
N GLY A 72 5.49 4.74 -0.43
CA GLY A 72 6.26 5.72 0.33
C GLY A 72 5.37 6.75 1.06
N ALA A 73 5.73 8.03 0.99
CA ALA A 73 5.02 9.12 1.66
C ALA A 73 3.92 9.80 0.81
N LYS A 74 3.54 9.20 -0.33
CA LYS A 74 2.44 9.72 -1.17
C LYS A 74 1.11 9.52 -0.44
N ARG A 75 0.17 10.46 -0.52
CA ARG A 75 -1.18 10.20 0.00
C ARG A 75 -1.82 9.07 -0.80
N LEU A 76 -2.76 8.35 -0.19
CA LEU A 76 -3.39 7.20 -0.87
C LEU A 76 -4.04 7.61 -2.20
N ALA A 77 -4.72 8.77 -2.24
CA ALA A 77 -5.33 9.29 -3.47
C ALA A 77 -4.29 9.46 -4.59
N ASP A 78 -3.11 10.01 -4.27
CA ASP A 78 -2.03 10.21 -5.23
C ASP A 78 -1.39 8.88 -5.67
N ALA A 79 -1.37 7.88 -4.78
CA ALA A 79 -0.76 6.58 -5.04
C ALA A 79 -1.65 5.66 -5.90
N LEU A 80 -2.98 5.75 -5.75
CA LEU A 80 -3.94 4.97 -6.53
C LEU A 80 -4.27 5.60 -7.90
N ALA A 81 -4.04 6.91 -8.06
CA ALA A 81 -4.29 7.62 -9.31
C ALA A 81 -3.27 7.32 -10.43
N ALA A 82 -2.19 6.58 -10.15
CA ALA A 82 -1.23 6.16 -11.17
C ALA A 82 -1.48 4.70 -11.54
N PRO A 83 -2.36 4.44 -12.52
CA PRO A 83 -1.80 4.04 -13.81
C PRO A 83 -2.62 4.44 -15.07
N GLU A 84 -3.17 5.64 -15.25
CA GLU A 84 -3.78 6.02 -16.57
C GLU A 84 -3.65 7.52 -16.92
N ALA A 85 -2.43 8.00 -17.20
CA ALA A 85 -2.24 9.35 -17.75
C ALA A 85 -1.16 9.45 -18.83
N GLU A 86 -0.88 8.37 -19.56
CA GLU A 86 -0.03 8.40 -20.75
C GLU A 86 -0.72 7.61 -21.86
N GLY A 87 -1.42 8.31 -22.77
CA GLY A 87 -1.82 7.77 -24.07
C GLY A 87 -3.30 7.49 -24.30
N PHE A 88 -4.13 8.53 -24.35
CA PHE A 88 -5.32 8.52 -25.21
C PHE A 88 -5.08 9.56 -26.32
N GLU A 89 -4.49 9.13 -27.44
CA GLU A 89 -4.56 9.93 -28.67
C GLU A 89 -6.00 9.86 -29.17
N ASP A 90 -6.69 10.99 -29.07
CA ASP A 90 -7.99 11.19 -29.70
C ASP A 90 -7.83 11.19 -31.22
N TYR A 91 -8.36 10.15 -31.87
CA TYR A 91 -8.40 9.99 -33.33
C TYR A 91 -9.77 10.36 -33.90
N SER A 92 -10.56 11.19 -33.23
CA SER A 92 -11.89 11.58 -33.73
C SER A 92 -11.89 12.48 -34.97
N ASP A 93 -10.75 13.07 -35.35
CA ASP A 93 -10.68 14.09 -36.41
C ASP A 93 -9.87 13.64 -37.66
N ARG A 94 -9.70 12.34 -37.91
CA ARG A 94 -9.12 11.83 -39.17
C ARG A 94 -10.16 11.15 -40.05
N ILE A 95 -11.02 11.95 -40.67
CA ILE A 95 -11.74 11.61 -41.91
C ILE A 95 -11.56 12.78 -42.89
#